data_AF-A0A1Y3NY89-F1
#
_entry.id   AF-A0A1Y3NY89-F1
#
_cell.length_a   1.000
_cell.length_b   1.000
_cell.length_c   1.000
_cell.angle_alpha   90.00
_cell.angle_beta   90.00
_cell.angle_gamma   90.00
#
_symmetry.space_group_name_H-M   'P 1'
#
loop_
_entity.id
_entity.type
_entity.pdbx_description
1 polymer ?
#
loop_
_entity_poly.entity_id
_entity_poly.type
_entity_poly.pdbx_seq_one_letter_code
_entity_poly.pdbx_strand_id
1 'polypeptide(L)'
;MGNPESWNVLAAIMNMPLLWIIVAVILVVVEFLVVMRIIKSEGSRESKCLWILALVFVPVLGLLAWIVMGPKTKTVRSESRG
;
A
#
# COMPACT_ATOMS: atom_id res chain seq x y z
N MET A 1 -5.64 -0.81 -34.75
CA MET A 1 -4.57 -1.80 -34.55
C MET A 1 -3.67 -1.26 -33.44
N GLY A 2 -3.79 -1.79 -32.22
CA GLY A 2 -3.04 -1.28 -31.06
C GLY A 2 -1.55 -1.53 -31.25
N ASN A 3 -0.74 -0.50 -31.07
CA ASN A 3 0.72 -0.58 -31.22
C ASN A 3 1.27 -1.56 -30.17
N PRO A 4 1.98 -2.64 -30.53
CA PRO A 4 2.48 -3.65 -29.58
C PRO A 4 3.41 -3.05 -28.50
N GLU A 5 4.04 -1.92 -28.80
CA GLU A 5 4.90 -1.17 -27.89
C GLU A 5 4.14 -0.56 -26.71
N SER A 6 2.83 -0.31 -26.84
CA SER A 6 2.05 0.34 -25.78
C SER A 6 1.97 -0.52 -24.51
N TRP A 7 2.01 -1.85 -24.64
CA TRP A 7 1.96 -2.74 -23.48
C TRP A 7 3.29 -2.72 -22.71
N ASN A 8 4.41 -2.51 -23.40
CA ASN A 8 5.72 -2.36 -22.77
C ASN A 8 5.78 -1.07 -21.95
N VAL A 9 5.14 0.01 -22.42
CA VAL A 9 5.05 1.27 -21.67
C VAL A 9 4.22 1.11 -20.41
N LEU A 10 3.06 0.44 -20.50
CA LEU A 10 2.21 0.18 -19.33
C LEU A 10 2.90 -0.73 -18.32
N ALA A 11 3.60 -1.77 -18.79
CA ALA A 11 4.40 -2.65 -17.94
C ALA A 11 5.58 -1.91 -17.29
N ALA A 12 6.26 -1.04 -18.03
CA ALA A 12 7.34 -0.20 -17.50
C ALA A 12 6.81 0.73 -16.41
N ILE A 13 5.66 1.38 -16.63
CA ILE A 13 5.01 2.26 -15.64
C ILE A 13 4.62 1.49 -14.38
N MET A 14 4.00 0.31 -14.52
CA MET A 14 3.60 -0.52 -13.36
C MET A 14 4.79 -1.12 -12.60
N ASN A 15 5.95 -1.31 -13.24
CA ASN A 15 7.17 -1.81 -12.61
C ASN A 15 8.04 -0.70 -12.00
N MET A 16 7.58 0.56 -11.99
CA MET A 16 8.34 1.66 -11.37
C MET A 16 8.14 1.65 -9.85
N PRO A 17 9.21 1.47 -9.05
CA PRO A 17 9.11 1.44 -7.58
C PRO A 17 8.55 2.75 -7.01
N LEU A 18 8.73 3.87 -7.69
CA LEU A 18 8.18 5.17 -7.30
C LEU A 18 6.64 5.18 -7.28
N LEU A 19 5.98 4.48 -8.22
CA LEU A 19 4.52 4.42 -8.28
C LEU A 19 3.97 3.67 -7.06
N TRP A 20 4.65 2.58 -6.68
CA TRP A 20 4.32 1.82 -5.46
C TRP A 20 4.57 2.61 -4.18
N ILE A 21 5.64 3.42 -4.13
CA ILE A 21 5.91 4.31 -2.99
C ILE A 21 4.83 5.39 -2.88
N ILE A 22 4.41 5.99 -4.00
CA ILE A 22 3.33 7.00 -4.00
C ILE A 22 2.03 6.38 -3.50
N VAL A 23 1.66 5.19 -3.96
CA VAL A 23 0.46 4.47 -3.49
C VAL A 23 0.55 4.15 -1.99
N ALA A 24 1.71 3.71 -1.50
CA ALA A 24 1.92 3.46 -0.08
C ALA A 24 1.80 4.74 0.77
N VAL A 25 2.38 5.85 0.30
CA VAL A 25 2.27 7.15 0.98
C VAL A 25 0.82 7.65 1.00
N ILE A 26 0.08 7.50 -0.09
CA ILE A 26 -1.34 7.87 -0.14
C ILE A 26 -2.15 7.05 0.86
N LEU A 27 -1.93 5.73 0.93
CA LEU A 27 -2.59 4.87 1.92
C LEU A 27 -2.34 5.34 3.35
N VAL A 28 -1.09 5.65 3.70
CA VAL A 28 -0.72 6.17 5.03
C VAL A 28 -1.38 7.53 5.32
N VAL A 29 -1.40 8.44 4.35
CA VAL A 29 -2.04 9.76 4.48
C VAL A 29 -3.55 9.61 4.65
N VAL A 30 -4.20 8.71 3.92
CA VAL A 30 -5.64 8.44 4.04
C VAL A 30 -5.97 7.89 5.43
N GLU A 31 -5.17 6.96 5.97
CA GLU A 31 -5.37 6.49 7.35
C GLU A 31 -5.22 7.63 8.36
N PHE A 32 -4.20 8.48 8.19
CA PHE A 32 -3.96 9.63 9.07
C PHE A 32 -5.09 10.67 9.01
N LEU A 33 -5.66 10.92 7.83
CA LEU A 33 -6.80 11.84 7.64
C LEU A 33 -8.06 11.31 8.32
N VAL A 34 -8.28 10.00 8.34
CA VAL A 34 -9.42 9.40 9.03
C VAL A 34 -9.26 9.52 10.54
N VAL A 35 -8.06 9.28 11.08
CA VAL A 35 -7.75 9.55 12.51
C VAL A 35 -8.06 11.01 12.86
N MET A 36 -7.58 11.95 12.05
CA MET A 36 -7.79 13.39 12.29
C MET A 36 -9.28 13.78 12.24
N ARG A 37 -10.06 13.18 11.33
CA ARG A 37 -11.52 13.34 11.24
C ARG A 37 -12.25 12.78 12.47
N ILE A 38 -11.77 11.66 13.03
CA ILE A 38 -12.36 11.01 14.22
C ILE A 38 -12.09 11.83 15.48
N ILE A 39 -10.86 12.34 15.66
CA ILE A 39 -10.50 13.20 16.80
C ILE A 39 -11.36 14.47 16.81
N LYS A 40 -11.67 15.01 15.63
CA LYS A 40 -12.49 16.22 15.46
C LYS A 40 -14.00 15.98 15.64
N SER A 41 -14.46 14.73 15.69
CA SER A 41 -15.87 14.41 15.88
C SER A 41 -16.22 14.41 17.37
N GLU A 42 -17.12 15.27 17.82
CA GLU A 42 -17.60 15.40 19.21
C GLU A 42 -18.70 14.38 19.56
N GLY A 43 -18.61 13.14 19.06
CA GLY A 43 -19.60 12.08 19.30
C GLY A 43 -19.31 11.21 20.55
N SER A 44 -20.34 10.54 21.07
CA SER A 44 -20.32 9.72 22.30
C SER A 44 -19.09 8.77 22.39
N ARG A 45 -18.52 8.67 23.61
CA ARG A 45 -17.18 8.11 23.91
C ARG A 45 -16.99 6.64 23.51
N GLU A 46 -18.09 5.89 23.40
CA GLU A 46 -18.08 4.44 23.22
C GLU A 46 -17.86 4.02 21.76
N SER A 47 -18.52 4.71 20.81
CA SER A 47 -18.38 4.43 19.37
C SER A 47 -17.02 4.88 18.81
N LYS A 48 -16.38 5.88 19.44
CA LYS A 48 -15.03 6.33 19.09
C LYS A 48 -13.98 5.25 19.34
N CYS A 49 -14.10 4.52 20.45
CA CYS A 49 -13.10 3.52 20.85
C CYS A 49 -13.08 2.34 19.87
N LEU A 50 -14.25 1.87 19.42
CA LEU A 50 -14.37 0.82 18.41
C LEU A 50 -13.83 1.25 17.04
N TRP A 51 -14.08 2.51 16.64
CA TRP A 51 -13.53 3.06 15.40
C TRP A 51 -12.01 3.17 15.44
N ILE A 52 -11.44 3.61 16.56
CA ILE A 52 -9.98 3.69 16.76
C ILE A 52 -9.36 2.29 16.76
N LEU A 53 -9.98 1.32 17.44
CA LEU A 53 -9.49 -0.06 17.49
C LEU A 53 -9.50 -0.72 16.11
N ALA A 54 -10.58 -0.53 15.34
CA ALA A 54 -10.64 -0.96 13.95
C ALA A 54 -9.56 -0.26 13.10
N LEU A 55 -9.35 1.05 13.30
CA LEU A 55 -8.33 1.81 12.57
C LEU A 55 -6.90 1.42 12.89
N VAL A 56 -6.62 0.90 14.09
CA VAL A 56 -5.29 0.38 14.45
C VAL A 56 -5.13 -1.06 13.96
N PHE A 57 -6.22 -1.83 13.92
CA PHE A 57 -6.19 -3.20 13.41
C PHE A 57 -5.96 -3.27 11.90
N VAL A 58 -6.55 -2.38 11.11
CA VAL A 58 -6.40 -2.34 9.65
C VAL A 58 -4.94 -2.19 9.19
N PRO A 59 -4.13 -1.24 9.69
CA PRO A 59 -2.72 -1.12 9.32
C PRO A 59 -1.90 -2.29 9.81
N VAL A 60 -2.15 -2.79 11.03
CA VAL A 60 -1.42 -3.95 11.57
C VAL A 60 -1.67 -5.18 10.71
N LEU A 61 -2.93 -5.45 10.35
CA LEU A 61 -3.30 -6.56 9.46
C LEU A 61 -2.80 -6.35 8.03
N GLY A 62 -2.85 -5.12 7.51
CA GLY A 62 -2.32 -4.76 6.19
C GLY A 62 -0.81 -4.96 6.09
N LEU A 63 -0.06 -4.55 7.12
CA LEU A 63 1.38 -4.75 7.21
C LEU A 63 1.73 -6.24 7.36
N LEU A 64 0.99 -6.98 8.18
CA LEU A 64 1.16 -8.43 8.34
C LEU A 64 0.88 -9.18 7.04
N ALA A 65 -0.21 -8.84 6.34
CA ALA A 65 -0.52 -9.40 5.04
C ALA A 65 0.56 -9.06 4.01
N TRP A 66 1.11 -7.84 4.05
CA TRP A 66 2.20 -7.44 3.17
C TRP A 66 3.54 -8.11 3.51
N ILE A 67 3.83 -8.45 4.76
CA ILE A 67 5.02 -9.25 5.10
C ILE A 67 4.87 -10.68 4.55
N VAL A 68 3.67 -11.26 4.64
CA VAL A 68 3.38 -12.62 4.15
C VAL A 68 3.35 -12.70 2.62
N MET A 69 2.73 -11.72 1.96
CA MET A 69 2.65 -11.62 0.50
C MET A 69 3.76 -10.74 -0.10
N GLY A 70 4.72 -10.32 0.72
CA GLY A 70 5.69 -9.29 0.38
C GLY A 70 6.50 -9.62 -0.85
N PRO A 71 6.91 -8.61 -1.62
CA PRO A 71 7.55 -8.79 -2.91
C PRO A 71 8.79 -9.68 -2.74
N LYS A 72 8.67 -10.94 -3.18
CA LYS A 72 9.78 -11.88 -3.22
C LYS A 72 10.77 -11.34 -4.25
N THR A 73 11.78 -10.62 -3.76
CA THR A 73 12.89 -10.17 -4.61
C THR A 73 13.44 -11.41 -5.28
N LYS A 74 13.21 -11.53 -6.59
CA LYS A 74 13.92 -12.52 -7.38
C LYS A 74 15.29 -11.94 -7.53
N THR A 75 16.17 -12.27 -6.58
CA THR A 75 17.61 -12.15 -6.75
C THR A 75 17.89 -12.88 -8.06
N VAL A 76 18.04 -12.13 -9.15
CA VAL A 76 18.47 -12.66 -10.43
C VAL A 76 19.85 -13.22 -10.13
N ARG A 77 19.87 -14.54 -9.90
CA ARG A 77 21.10 -15.29 -9.74
C ARG A 77 21.87 -15.00 -11.01
N SER A 78 23.01 -14.32 -10.82
CA SER A 78 24.06 -14.15 -11.79
C SER A 78 24.26 -15.47 -12.51
N GLU A 79 23.72 -15.58 -13.72
CA GLU A 79 24.28 -16.34 -14.82
C GLU A 79 25.60 -15.60 -15.11
N SER A 80 26.80 -15.95 -14.65
CA SER A 80 27.43 -17.24 -14.31
C SER A 80 27.13 -18.35 -15.30
N ARG A 81 27.24 -18.00 -16.58
CA ARG A 81 27.66 -18.88 -17.67
C ARG A 81 28.60 -18.03 -18.55
N GLY A 82 29.87 -18.37 -18.74
CA GLY A 82 30.39 -19.73 -18.96
C GLY A 82 30.32 -19.99 -20.46
#